data_AF-B9FGP9-F1
#
_entry.id   AF-B9FGP9-F1
#
_cell.length_a   1.000
_cell.length_b   1.000
_cell.length_c   1.000
_cell.angle_alpha   90.00
_cell.angle_beta   90.00
_cell.angle_gamma   90.00
#
_symmetry.space_group_name_H-M   'P 1'
#
loop_
_entity.id
_entity.type
_entity.pdbx_description
1 polymer ?
#
loop_
_entity_poly.entity_id
_entity_poly.type
_entity_poly.pdbx_seq_one_letter_code
_entity_poly.pdbx_strand_id
1 'polypeptide(L)'
;MVAYRMGDDVDGIFRSVAEYIIGDGADNRYWTTNWTGNGCFAWRWPILYSYVGHSRLSVAQAMVNHRWVRDLQGSLFNEALGDFFQLWDEVHDVALQPNADAIRLKLTGDRAILGCLGI
;
A
#
# COMPACT_ATOMS: atom_id res chain seq x y z
N MET A 1 -17.66 30.30 7.94
CA MET A 1 -16.75 30.46 6.79
C MET A 1 -15.97 29.17 6.66
N VAL A 2 -16.37 28.29 5.74
CA VAL A 2 -15.71 26.99 5.56
C VAL A 2 -14.39 27.28 4.84
N ALA A 3 -13.28 27.07 5.53
CA ALA A 3 -11.96 27.20 4.94
C ALA A 3 -11.78 26.07 3.93
N TYR A 4 -11.96 26.37 2.65
CA TYR A 4 -11.65 25.46 1.56
C TYR A 4 -10.14 25.19 1.56
N ARG A 5 -9.72 24.02 2.07
CA ARG A 5 -8.33 23.55 2.01
C ARG A 5 -8.21 22.66 0.78
N MET A 6 -7.78 23.23 -0.33
CA MET A 6 -7.62 22.53 -1.61
C MET A 6 -6.82 21.22 -1.56
N GLY A 7 -5.97 21.01 -0.56
CA GLY A 7 -5.15 19.79 -0.45
C GLY A 7 -5.96 18.54 -0.07
N ASP A 8 -6.84 18.65 0.92
CA ASP A 8 -7.57 17.49 1.45
C ASP A 8 -8.66 17.01 0.48
N ASP A 9 -9.34 17.95 -0.19
CA ASP A 9 -10.38 17.64 -1.18
C ASP A 9 -9.81 16.95 -2.42
N VAL A 10 -8.63 17.40 -2.89
CA VAL A 10 -7.99 16.83 -4.07
C VAL A 10 -7.51 15.41 -3.78
N ASP A 11 -6.84 15.17 -2.65
CA ASP A 11 -6.45 13.82 -2.23
C ASP A 11 -7.67 12.91 -2.04
N GLY A 12 -8.76 13.44 -1.49
CA GLY A 12 -10.03 12.74 -1.35
C GLY A 12 -10.62 12.32 -2.70
N ILE A 13 -10.66 13.24 -3.67
CA ILE A 13 -11.11 12.97 -5.03
C ILE A 13 -10.22 11.91 -5.69
N PHE A 14 -8.89 12.05 -5.61
CA PHE A 14 -7.96 11.08 -6.17
C PHE A 14 -8.14 9.69 -5.56
N ARG A 15 -8.27 9.58 -4.23
CA ARG A 15 -8.52 8.28 -3.55
C ARG A 15 -9.89 7.69 -3.88
N SER A 16 -10.89 8.51 -4.21
CA SER A 16 -12.21 8.02 -4.61
C SER A 16 -12.22 7.39 -6.00
N VAL A 17 -11.32 7.83 -6.89
CA VAL A 17 -11.28 7.41 -8.30
C VAL A 17 -10.11 6.49 -8.61
N ALA A 18 -9.00 6.54 -7.87
CA ALA A 18 -7.83 5.70 -8.10
C ALA A 18 -7.77 4.56 -7.08
N GLU A 19 -7.71 3.33 -7.58
CA GLU A 19 -7.47 2.12 -6.80
C GLU A 19 -6.06 1.61 -7.10
N TYR A 20 -5.26 1.47 -6.05
CA TYR A 20 -3.93 0.90 -6.17
C TYR A 20 -4.01 -0.62 -6.15
N ILE A 21 -3.42 -1.27 -7.15
CA ILE A 21 -3.38 -2.72 -7.27
C ILE A 21 -1.92 -3.14 -7.17
N ILE A 22 -1.61 -3.82 -6.07
CA ILE A 22 -0.30 -4.45 -5.90
C ILE A 22 -0.14 -5.57 -6.94
N GLY A 23 0.93 -5.49 -7.71
CA GLY A 23 1.33 -6.49 -8.70
C GLY A 23 2.45 -7.34 -8.12
N ASP A 24 3.63 -7.26 -8.72
CA ASP A 24 4.85 -7.95 -8.30
C ASP A 24 5.48 -7.32 -7.06
N GLY A 25 5.09 -6.09 -6.70
CA GLY A 25 5.57 -5.37 -5.53
C GLY A 25 7.04 -4.98 -5.62
N ALA A 26 7.64 -4.92 -6.80
CA ALA A 26 9.05 -4.59 -6.98
C ALA A 26 9.35 -3.12 -6.67
N ASP A 27 8.42 -2.22 -6.98
CA ASP A 27 8.60 -0.77 -6.87
C ASP A 27 8.10 -0.19 -5.53
N ASN A 28 7.41 -1.01 -4.72
CA ASN A 28 6.89 -0.60 -3.43
C ASN A 28 7.81 -0.96 -2.28
N ARG A 29 8.04 -0.03 -1.35
CA ARG A 29 8.74 -0.32 -0.09
C ARG A 29 7.78 -0.99 0.89
N TYR A 30 8.20 -2.10 1.47
CA TYR A 30 7.35 -2.91 2.34
C TYR A 30 6.80 -2.12 3.54
N TRP A 31 7.65 -1.36 4.23
CA TRP A 31 7.27 -0.66 5.46
C TRP A 31 6.64 0.73 5.22
N THR A 32 7.12 1.46 4.22
CA THR A 32 6.83 2.91 4.09
C THR A 32 5.81 3.22 2.99
N THR A 33 5.48 2.28 2.11
CA THR A 33 4.47 2.48 1.07
C THR A 33 3.11 1.91 1.49
N ASN A 34 2.01 2.52 1.04
CA ASN A 34 0.64 2.02 1.26
C ASN A 34 0.25 1.00 0.20
N TRP A 35 0.84 -0.20 0.25
CA TRP A 35 0.61 -1.22 -0.75
C TRP A 35 -0.57 -2.16 -0.43
N THR A 36 -1.09 -2.14 0.81
CA THR A 36 -2.31 -2.87 1.21
C THR A 36 -3.58 -2.02 1.16
N GLY A 37 -3.48 -0.73 0.81
CA GLY A 37 -4.60 0.21 0.77
C GLY A 37 -5.00 0.80 2.11
N ASN A 38 -4.63 0.16 3.23
CA ASN A 38 -5.01 0.54 4.60
C ASN A 38 -4.08 1.59 5.25
N GLY A 39 -3.06 2.06 4.55
CA GLY A 39 -1.98 2.93 5.03
C GLY A 39 -0.64 2.19 5.10
N CYS A 40 0.48 2.91 5.09
CA CYS A 40 1.80 2.29 5.23
C CYS A 40 2.02 1.75 6.65
N PHE A 41 2.76 0.65 6.77
CA PHE A 41 2.95 -0.04 8.03
C PHE A 41 3.71 0.80 9.06
N ALA A 42 4.67 1.61 8.60
CA ALA A 42 5.41 2.55 9.46
C ALA A 42 4.50 3.55 10.18
N TRP A 43 3.37 3.94 9.58
CA TRP A 43 2.40 4.84 10.20
C TRP A 43 1.38 4.09 11.07
N ARG A 44 0.96 2.89 10.63
CA ARG A 44 -0.09 2.11 11.31
C ARG A 44 0.41 1.41 12.58
N TRP A 45 1.65 0.94 12.57
CA TRP A 45 2.28 0.25 13.70
C TRP A 45 3.63 0.92 14.02
N PRO A 46 3.60 2.17 14.53
CA PRO A 46 4.82 2.94 14.77
C PRO A 46 5.73 2.29 15.82
N ILE A 47 5.15 1.56 16.79
CA ILE A 47 5.89 0.86 17.83
C ILE A 47 6.65 -0.31 17.22
N LEU A 48 5.98 -1.20 16.47
CA LEU A 48 6.65 -2.27 15.72
C LEU A 48 7.72 -1.72 14.76
N TYR A 49 7.40 -0.65 14.04
CA TYR A 49 8.33 -0.02 13.11
C TYR A 49 9.60 0.53 13.79
N SER A 50 9.54 0.89 15.08
CA SER A 50 10.75 1.29 15.83
C SER A 50 11.79 0.17 15.97
N TYR A 51 11.38 -1.10 15.82
CA TYR A 51 12.28 -2.25 15.78
C TYR A 51 12.84 -2.52 14.38
N VAL A 52 12.33 -1.86 13.36
CA VAL A 52 12.79 -2.03 11.98
C VAL A 52 14.11 -1.29 11.80
N GLY A 53 15.15 -2.00 11.37
CA GLY A 53 16.42 -1.39 11.01
C GLY A 53 16.33 -0.52 9.75
N HIS A 54 17.47 -0.22 9.12
CA HIS A 54 17.48 0.46 7.81
C HIS A 54 17.02 -0.49 6.70
N SER A 55 15.70 -0.72 6.61
CA SER A 55 15.11 -1.58 5.59
C SER A 55 15.01 -0.86 4.25
N ARG A 56 15.41 -1.58 3.21
CA ARG A 56 15.19 -1.21 1.80
C ARG A 56 14.45 -2.33 1.07
N LEU A 57 13.72 -3.17 1.79
CA LEU A 57 12.97 -4.25 1.17
C LEU A 57 11.87 -3.70 0.27
N SER A 58 11.81 -4.20 -0.96
CA SER A 58 10.58 -4.12 -1.74
C SER A 58 9.55 -5.10 -1.20
N VAL A 59 8.28 -4.90 -1.52
CA VAL A 59 7.20 -5.86 -1.18
C VAL A 59 7.53 -7.23 -1.77
N ALA A 60 7.98 -7.29 -3.03
CA ALA A 60 8.42 -8.53 -3.69
C ALA A 60 9.44 -9.31 -2.85
N GLN A 61 10.46 -8.60 -2.34
CA GLN A 61 11.54 -9.22 -1.56
C GLN A 61 11.10 -9.57 -0.15
N ALA A 62 10.23 -8.77 0.45
CA ALA A 62 9.74 -8.92 1.81
C ALA A 62 8.82 -10.14 1.96
N MET A 63 7.97 -10.38 0.97
CA MET A 63 6.97 -11.46 1.01
C MET A 63 7.61 -12.84 0.81
N VAL A 64 8.71 -12.92 0.07
CA VAL A 64 9.45 -14.19 -0.13
C VAL A 64 9.96 -14.71 1.21
N ASN A 65 9.48 -15.89 1.61
CA ASN A 65 9.84 -16.56 2.86
C ASN A 65 9.70 -15.67 4.11
N HIS A 66 8.74 -14.74 4.09
CA HIS A 66 8.52 -13.77 5.18
C HIS A 66 9.80 -13.01 5.57
N ARG A 67 10.64 -12.65 4.58
CA ARG A 67 11.92 -11.97 4.80
C ARG A 67 11.79 -10.69 5.62
N TRP A 68 10.67 -9.99 5.54
CA TRP A 68 10.41 -8.76 6.32
C TRP A 68 10.59 -8.95 7.82
N VAL A 69 10.35 -10.16 8.36
CA VAL A 69 10.56 -10.45 9.78
C VAL A 69 12.02 -10.25 10.19
N ARG A 70 12.96 -10.46 9.26
CA ARG A 70 14.41 -10.28 9.49
C ARG A 70 14.83 -8.82 9.61
N ASP A 71 13.98 -7.87 9.20
CA ASP A 71 14.25 -6.46 9.40
C ASP A 71 14.02 -6.02 10.85
N LEU A 72 13.27 -6.82 11.62
CA LEU A 72 13.02 -6.57 13.05
C LEU A 72 14.28 -6.89 13.85
N GLN A 73 14.79 -5.90 14.57
CA GLN A 73 16.02 -5.96 15.35
C GLN A 73 15.72 -6.05 16.84
N GLY A 74 16.56 -6.77 17.57
CA GLY A 74 16.38 -6.97 19.00
C GLY A 74 15.24 -7.96 19.31
N SER A 75 14.72 -7.88 20.52
CA SER A 75 13.64 -8.75 20.99
C SER A 75 12.35 -7.94 21.08
N LEU A 76 11.33 -8.38 20.33
CA LEU A 76 9.99 -7.79 20.37
C LEU A 76 9.36 -8.06 21.73
N PHE A 77 8.84 -7.02 22.37
CA PHE A 77 8.11 -7.13 23.64
C PHE A 77 6.90 -6.20 23.64
N ASN A 78 5.98 -6.46 24.57
CA ASN A 78 4.84 -5.59 24.87
C ASN A 78 3.92 -5.41 23.65
N GLU A 79 3.48 -4.18 23.40
CA GLU A 79 2.60 -3.78 22.32
C GLU A 79 3.15 -4.15 20.93
N ALA A 80 4.48 -4.14 20.74
CA ALA A 80 5.11 -4.51 19.47
C ALA A 80 4.84 -5.98 19.07
N LEU A 81 4.64 -6.87 20.06
CA LEU A 81 4.32 -8.27 19.79
C LEU A 81 2.87 -8.43 19.30
N GLY A 82 1.95 -7.62 19.83
CA GLY A 82 0.58 -7.55 19.33
C GLY A 82 0.52 -7.00 17.91
N ASP A 83 1.22 -5.89 17.66
CA ASP A 83 1.36 -5.28 16.33
C ASP A 83 1.95 -6.28 15.32
N PHE A 84 2.95 -7.08 15.73
CA PHE A 84 3.55 -8.11 14.88
C PHE A 84 2.52 -9.14 14.42
N PHE A 85 1.67 -9.65 15.31
CA PHE A 85 0.65 -10.63 14.93
C PHE A 85 -0.43 -10.04 14.03
N GLN A 86 -0.83 -8.78 14.26
CA GLN A 86 -1.77 -8.10 13.38
C GLN A 86 -1.19 -7.90 11.98
N LEU A 87 0.06 -7.46 11.89
CA LEU A 87 0.74 -7.32 10.61
C LEU A 87 0.91 -8.68 9.92
N TRP A 88 1.29 -9.72 10.68
CA TRP A 88 1.42 -11.07 10.15
C TRP A 88 0.11 -11.54 9.51
N ASP A 89 -1.01 -11.40 10.22
CA ASP A 89 -2.34 -11.79 9.73
C ASP A 89 -2.72 -11.00 8.46
N GLU A 90 -2.49 -9.68 8.45
CA GLU A 90 -2.80 -8.85 7.28
C GLU A 90 -2.03 -9.26 6.02
N VAL A 91 -0.75 -9.62 6.16
CA VAL A 91 0.08 -9.96 4.99
C VAL A 91 0.06 -11.45 4.64
N HIS A 92 -0.41 -12.32 5.55
CA HIS A 92 -0.36 -13.77 5.35
C HIS A 92 -1.12 -14.21 4.09
N ASP A 93 -2.29 -13.62 3.85
CA ASP A 93 -3.16 -13.98 2.73
C ASP A 93 -2.92 -13.14 1.46
N VAL A 94 -1.91 -12.27 1.46
CA VAL A 94 -1.61 -11.44 0.30
C VAL A 94 -0.79 -12.21 -0.71
N ALA A 95 -1.43 -12.58 -1.83
CA ALA A 95 -0.77 -13.14 -3.00
C ALA A 95 -0.35 -12.03 -3.97
N LEU A 96 0.97 -11.88 -4.17
CA LEU A 96 1.52 -11.01 -5.21
C LEU A 96 1.24 -11.60 -6.60
N GLN A 97 1.02 -10.72 -7.57
CA GLN A 97 0.76 -11.10 -8.95
C GLN A 97 2.04 -10.97 -9.78
N PRO A 98 2.18 -11.75 -10.88
CA PRO A 98 3.38 -11.67 -11.72
C PRO A 98 3.48 -10.40 -12.58
N ASN A 99 2.41 -9.61 -12.67
CA ASN A 99 2.41 -8.35 -13.42
C ASN A 99 2.93 -7.20 -12.56
N ALA A 100 3.47 -6.16 -13.22
CA ALA A 100 3.87 -4.94 -12.53
C ALA A 100 2.70 -4.29 -11.76
N ASP A 101 3.06 -3.53 -10.74
CA ASP A 101 2.14 -2.73 -9.94
C ASP A 101 1.33 -1.77 -10.82
N ALA A 102 0.04 -1.61 -10.52
CA ALA A 102 -0.88 -0.85 -11.38
C ALA A 102 -1.79 0.09 -10.58
N ILE A 103 -2.17 1.20 -11.22
CA ILE A 103 -3.20 2.11 -10.71
C ILE A 103 -4.42 1.95 -11.60
N ARG A 104 -5.52 1.46 -11.04
CA ARG A 104 -6.81 1.37 -11.73
C ARG A 104 -7.63 2.62 -11.46
N LEU A 105 -7.97 3.35 -12.51
CA LEU A 105 -8.88 4.49 -12.42
C LEU A 105 -10.32 3.99 -12.58
N LYS A 106 -11.15 4.18 -11.54
CA LYS A 106 -12.61 4.01 -11.49
C LYS A 106 -13.32 5.14 -12.25
N LEU A 107 -12.77 5.55 -13.39
CA LEU A 107 -13.45 6.47 -14.30
C LEU A 107 -14.42 5.65 -15.14
N THR A 108 -15.65 5.50 -14.67
CA THR A 108 -16.74 4.97 -15.50
C THR A 108 -17.14 6.06 -16.51
N GLY A 109 -16.41 6.11 -17.61
CA GLY A 109 -16.77 6.83 -18.82
C GLY A 109 -17.30 5.88 -19.88
N ASP A 110 -18.31 5.05 -19.56
CA ASP A 110 -19.09 4.35 -20.58
C ASP A 110 -19.98 5.38 -21.29
N ARG A 111 -19.37 6.16 -22.17
CA ARG A 111 -20.02 6.62 -23.39
C ARG A 111 -19.10 6.29 -24.54
N ALA A 112 -19.47 5.21 -25.21
CA ALA A 112 -19.15 4.96 -26.60
C ALA A 112 -19.03 6.29 -27.35
N ILE A 113 -17.80 6.66 -27.71
CA ILE A 113 -17.56 7.55 -28.84
C ILE A 113 -17.67 6.65 -30.08
N LEU A 114 -18.87 6.11 -30.32
CA LEU A 114 -19.24 5.58 -31.62
C LEU A 114 -19.19 6.76 -32.60
N GLY A 115 -18.52 6.51 -33.72
CA GLY A 115 -18.09 7.51 -34.69
C GLY A 115 -19.19 8.47 -35.11
N CYS A 116 -18.95 9.75 -34.83
CA CYS A 116 -19.48 10.87 -35.58
C CYS A 116 -18.31 11.74 -36.08
N LEU A 117 -17.42 11.14 -36.88
CA LEU A 117 -16.82 11.76 -38.07
C LEU A 117 -17.28 10.82 -39.19
N GLY A 118 -18.08 11.21 -40.17
CA GLY A 118 -18.02 12.42 -40.96
C GLY A 118 -17.73 11.97 -42.39
N ILE A 119 -18.72 12.17 -43.27
CA ILE A 119 -18.79 11.92 -44.73
C ILE A 119 -19.45 10.58 -45.11
#